data_AF-A0A522QWW2-F1
#
_entry.id   AF-A0A522QWW2-F1
#
_cell.length_a   1.000
_cell.length_b   1.000
_cell.length_c   1.000
_cell.angle_alpha   90.00
_cell.angle_beta   90.00
_cell.angle_gamma   90.00
#
_symmetry.space_group_name_H-M   'P 1'
#
loop_
_entity.id
_entity.type
_entity.pdbx_description
1 polymer ?
#
loop_
_entity_poly.entity_id
_entity_poly.type
_entity_poly.pdbx_seq_one_letter_code
_entity_poly.pdbx_strand_id
1 'polypeptide(L)'
;MAEYRDPLITADADGVTVRRYYFPTTNAKHIRWASIQAVSRQSMTGLSGRYRIWGSGDLRRYFNLDTRRPKKDTAFEFDLGGWFRPVLTPDDPDAFAAVLAEHDLT
;
A
#
# COMPACT_ATOMS: atom_id res chain seq x y z
N MET A 1 -14.08 -8.91 -11.19
CA MET A 1 -14.07 -7.76 -10.26
C MET A 1 -13.96 -8.31 -8.85
N ALA A 2 -12.76 -8.78 -8.55
CA ALA A 2 -12.30 -9.08 -7.22
C ALA A 2 -12.20 -7.76 -6.46
N GLU A 3 -12.87 -7.70 -5.33
CA GLU A 3 -12.79 -6.58 -4.40
C GLU A 3 -11.98 -7.04 -3.20
N TYR A 4 -11.10 -6.19 -2.70
CA TYR A 4 -10.31 -6.47 -1.52
C TYR A 4 -10.60 -5.45 -0.44
N ARG A 5 -10.84 -5.91 0.79
CA ARG A 5 -11.11 -5.01 1.91
C ARG A 5 -10.52 -5.52 3.20
N ASP A 6 -9.70 -4.68 3.82
CA ASP A 6 -9.21 -4.85 5.17
C ASP A 6 -9.44 -3.56 6.00
N PRO A 7 -9.07 -3.55 7.30
CA PRO A 7 -9.28 -2.39 8.17
C PRO A 7 -8.61 -1.10 7.66
N LEU A 8 -7.45 -1.18 7.02
CA LEU A 8 -6.65 -0.06 6.53
C LEU A 8 -6.73 0.13 5.02
N ILE A 9 -6.89 -0.93 4.23
CA ILE A 9 -6.86 -0.86 2.76
C ILE A 9 -8.19 -1.34 2.20
N THR A 10 -8.66 -0.70 1.13
CA THR A 10 -9.82 -1.14 0.36
C THR A 10 -9.49 -0.93 -1.10
N ALA A 11 -9.55 -1.98 -1.90
CA ALA A 11 -9.42 -1.95 -3.34
C ALA A 11 -10.78 -2.25 -3.95
N ASP A 12 -11.27 -1.31 -4.73
CA ASP A 12 -12.58 -1.32 -5.38
C ASP A 12 -12.40 -1.00 -6.87
N ALA A 13 -13.50 -0.88 -7.62
CA ALA A 13 -13.45 -0.65 -9.06
C ALA A 13 -12.79 0.68 -9.49
N ASP A 14 -12.77 1.72 -8.63
CA ASP A 14 -12.17 3.03 -8.95
C ASP A 14 -10.68 3.10 -8.59
N GLY A 15 -10.27 2.38 -7.54
CA GLY A 15 -8.89 2.41 -7.08
C GLY A 15 -8.62 1.72 -5.75
N VAL A 16 -7.50 2.12 -5.13
CA VAL A 16 -7.11 1.69 -3.79
C VAL A 16 -7.23 2.86 -2.82
N THR A 17 -8.06 2.66 -1.80
CA THR A 17 -8.21 3.54 -0.65
C THR A 17 -7.39 3.04 0.53
N VAL A 18 -6.44 3.86 0.98
CA VAL A 18 -5.61 3.59 2.17
C VAL A 18 -6.04 4.52 3.29
N ARG A 19 -6.67 3.97 4.33
CA ARG A 19 -7.05 4.68 5.55
C ARG A 19 -5.81 4.98 6.40
N ARG A 20 -5.92 6.03 7.23
CA ARG A 20 -4.84 6.47 8.13
C ARG A 20 -3.52 6.76 7.40
N TYR A 21 -3.62 7.30 6.20
CA TYR A 21 -2.45 7.59 5.37
C TYR A 21 -1.74 8.88 5.83
N TYR A 22 -2.51 9.95 6.07
CA TYR A 22 -1.98 11.22 6.55
C TYR A 22 -2.17 11.32 8.06
N PHE A 23 -1.10 11.32 8.84
CA PHE A 23 -1.15 11.63 10.28
C PHE A 23 -0.65 13.07 10.49
N PRO A 24 -1.26 13.90 11.36
CA PRO A 24 -2.24 13.58 12.42
C PRO A 24 -3.72 13.54 12.01
N THR A 25 -4.07 13.99 10.80
CA THR A 25 -5.49 14.09 10.37
C THR A 25 -6.18 12.74 10.17
N THR A 26 -5.40 11.64 10.15
CA THR A 26 -5.84 10.26 9.90
C THR A 26 -6.60 10.09 8.57
N ASN A 27 -6.45 11.04 7.66
CA ASN A 27 -7.17 11.04 6.39
C ASN A 27 -6.80 9.83 5.54
N ALA A 28 -7.81 9.32 4.82
CA ALA A 28 -7.59 8.31 3.81
C ALA A 28 -6.98 8.93 2.55
N LYS A 29 -6.10 8.18 1.89
CA LYS A 29 -5.61 8.48 0.56
C LYS A 29 -6.30 7.53 -0.41
N HIS A 30 -6.96 8.09 -1.41
CA HIS A 30 -7.50 7.32 -2.52
C HIS A 30 -6.57 7.43 -3.72
N ILE A 31 -6.21 6.29 -4.32
CA ILE A 31 -5.30 6.18 -5.46
C ILE A 31 -6.06 5.47 -6.58
N ARG A 32 -6.36 6.18 -7.66
CA ARG A 32 -7.06 5.60 -8.82
C ARG A 32 -6.16 4.64 -9.57
N TRP A 33 -6.74 3.58 -10.12
CA TRP A 33 -6.02 2.61 -10.96
C TRP A 33 -5.28 3.28 -12.12
N ALA A 34 -5.93 4.23 -12.79
CA ALA A 34 -5.35 4.97 -13.92
C ALA A 34 -4.12 5.84 -13.55
N SER A 35 -3.88 6.11 -12.27
CA SER A 35 -2.70 6.86 -11.81
C SER A 35 -1.53 5.95 -11.44
N ILE A 36 -1.74 4.63 -11.39
CA ILE A 36 -0.73 3.65 -11.01
C ILE A 36 -0.05 3.18 -12.30
N GLN A 37 1.26 3.35 -12.36
CA GLN A 37 2.07 2.91 -13.49
C GLN A 37 2.56 1.47 -13.31
N ALA A 38 2.92 1.11 -12.08
CA ALA A 38 3.36 -0.23 -11.73
C ALA A 38 3.22 -0.47 -10.22
N VAL A 39 3.04 -1.72 -9.81
CA VAL A 39 3.09 -2.12 -8.41
C VAL A 39 4.16 -3.18 -8.21
N SER A 40 5.03 -2.98 -7.23
CA SER A 40 6.08 -3.93 -6.88
C SER A 40 5.81 -4.58 -5.54
N ARG A 41 5.67 -5.91 -5.51
CA ARG A 41 5.61 -6.71 -4.28
C ARG A 41 7.02 -6.81 -3.69
N GLN A 42 7.17 -6.43 -2.42
CA GLN A 42 8.42 -6.51 -1.67
C GLN A 42 8.23 -7.29 -0.38
N SER A 43 9.16 -8.21 -0.10
CA SER A 43 9.22 -8.89 1.19
C SER A 43 9.79 -7.94 2.24
N MET A 44 9.04 -7.70 3.30
CA MET A 44 9.45 -6.93 4.47
C MET A 44 10.34 -7.77 5.40
N THR A 45 11.64 -7.65 5.21
CA THR A 45 12.64 -8.08 6.18
C THR A 45 12.86 -7.00 7.25
N GLY A 46 13.47 -7.35 8.39
CA GLY A 46 13.74 -6.39 9.47
C GLY A 46 14.51 -5.13 9.03
N LEU A 47 15.29 -5.24 7.95
CA LEU A 47 16.09 -4.16 7.34
C LEU A 47 15.30 -3.29 6.34
N SER A 48 14.21 -3.78 5.75
CA SER A 48 13.45 -3.09 4.70
C SER A 48 12.29 -2.23 5.23
N GLY A 49 12.30 -1.88 6.53
CA GLY A 49 11.32 -0.98 7.12
C GLY A 49 10.11 -1.68 7.76
N ARG A 50 10.22 -2.98 8.09
CA ARG A 50 9.21 -3.72 8.88
C ARG A 50 8.80 -3.01 10.18
N TYR A 51 9.73 -2.33 10.83
CA TYR A 51 9.48 -1.56 12.06
C TYR A 51 9.04 -0.11 11.81
N ARG A 52 8.89 0.30 10.54
CA ARG A 52 8.44 1.64 10.17
C ARG A 52 6.93 1.73 10.34
N ILE A 53 6.48 2.09 11.52
CA ILE A 53 5.04 2.15 11.81
C ILE A 53 4.35 3.28 11.00
N TRP A 54 5.06 4.37 10.71
CA TRP A 54 4.53 5.51 9.93
C TRP A 54 5.67 6.35 9.30
N GLY A 55 5.33 7.07 8.22
CA GLY A 55 6.14 8.11 7.64
C GLY A 55 7.06 7.62 6.52
N SER A 56 8.12 8.36 6.25
CA SER A 56 9.11 8.01 5.24
C SER A 56 10.48 7.75 5.86
N GLY A 57 11.23 6.80 5.30
CA GLY A 57 12.64 6.60 5.65
C GLY A 57 13.61 7.33 4.76
N ASP A 58 13.31 7.34 3.47
CA ASP A 58 14.22 7.80 2.43
C ASP A 58 13.60 8.99 1.66
N LEU A 59 12.54 9.60 2.20
CA LEU A 59 11.67 10.63 1.58
C LEU A 59 11.01 10.24 0.25
N ARG A 60 11.31 9.05 -0.27
CA ARG A 60 10.74 8.46 -1.49
C ARG A 60 9.59 7.52 -1.20
N ARG A 61 9.74 6.66 -0.19
CA ARG A 61 8.74 5.65 0.21
C ARG A 61 7.90 6.17 1.36
N TYR A 62 6.59 6.29 1.17
CA TYR A 62 5.70 6.80 2.21
C TYR A 62 4.80 5.69 2.74
N PHE A 63 4.96 5.39 4.03
CA PHE A 63 4.24 4.33 4.71
C PHE A 63 3.07 4.90 5.50
N ASN A 64 1.86 4.36 5.29
CA ASN A 64 0.70 4.69 6.12
C ASN A 64 0.91 4.23 7.57
N LEU A 65 0.14 4.81 8.50
CA LEU A 65 0.16 4.43 9.90
C LEU A 65 -0.43 3.02 10.08
N ASP A 66 0.44 2.02 10.20
CA ASP A 66 0.06 0.61 10.42
C ASP A 66 0.82 0.04 11.62
N THR A 67 0.12 -0.04 12.76
CA THR A 67 0.66 -0.60 14.01
C THR A 67 0.85 -2.12 13.95
N ARG A 68 0.20 -2.80 13.00
CA ARG A 68 0.32 -4.26 12.80
C ARG A 68 1.40 -4.61 11.78
N ARG A 69 2.01 -3.62 11.10
CA ARG A 69 3.08 -3.83 10.12
C ARG A 69 4.25 -4.71 10.62
N PRO A 70 4.70 -4.63 11.88
CA PRO A 70 5.74 -5.55 12.36
C PRO A 70 5.35 -7.03 12.35
N LYS A 71 4.05 -7.36 12.22
CA LYS A 71 3.56 -8.74 12.10
C LYS A 71 3.38 -9.18 10.64
N LYS A 72 3.54 -8.27 9.68
CA LYS A 72 3.40 -8.52 8.24
C LYS A 72 4.78 -8.69 7.60
N ASP A 73 4.85 -9.58 6.62
CA ASP A 73 6.07 -9.89 5.87
C ASP A 73 6.01 -9.40 4.41
N THR A 74 4.88 -8.88 3.95
CA THR A 74 4.70 -8.44 2.56
C THR A 74 4.24 -6.98 2.49
N ALA A 75 4.85 -6.21 1.58
CA ALA A 75 4.48 -4.85 1.24
C ALA A 75 4.35 -4.69 -0.28
N PHE A 76 3.57 -3.69 -0.70
CA PHE A 76 3.39 -3.32 -2.10
C PHE A 76 3.78 -1.85 -2.26
N GLU A 77 4.80 -1.60 -3.08
CA GLU A 77 5.23 -0.25 -3.46
C GLU A 77 4.49 0.17 -4.73
N PHE A 78 3.77 1.29 -4.68
CA PHE A 78 3.00 1.84 -5.79
C PHE A 78 3.85 2.89 -6.51
N ASP A 79 4.08 2.68 -7.80
CA ASP A 79 4.66 3.69 -8.68
C ASP A 79 3.55 4.53 -9.30
N LEU A 80 3.50 5.81 -8.94
CA LEU A 80 2.53 6.78 -9.47
C LEU A 80 3.16 7.69 -10.54
N GLY A 81 4.36 7.38 -11.02
CA GLY A 81 5.14 8.24 -11.94
C GLY A 81 5.74 9.49 -11.29
N GLY A 82 5.64 9.61 -9.96
CA GLY A 82 6.14 10.74 -9.18
C GLY A 82 7.29 10.37 -8.24
N TRP A 83 7.81 11.37 -7.53
CA TRP A 83 8.86 11.17 -6.52
C TRP A 83 8.39 10.30 -5.35
N PHE A 84 7.13 10.48 -4.94
CA PHE A 84 6.55 9.75 -3.80
C PHE A 84 5.94 8.42 -4.22
N ARG A 85 6.38 7.36 -3.56
CA ARG A 85 5.92 5.98 -3.73
C ARG A 85 5.17 5.52 -2.49
N PRO A 86 3.82 5.43 -2.54
CA PRO A 86 3.05 4.88 -1.45
C PRO A 86 3.42 3.42 -1.22
N VAL A 87 3.64 3.04 0.03
CA VAL A 87 3.86 1.65 0.40
C VAL A 87 2.69 1.17 1.24
N LEU A 88 2.02 0.13 0.75
CA LEU A 88 0.85 -0.49 1.36
C LEU A 88 1.22 -1.85 1.93
N THR A 89 0.61 -2.20 3.06
CA THR A 89 0.80 -3.49 3.74
C THR A 89 -0.56 -4.12 3.98
N PRO A 90 -1.14 -4.86 3.02
CA PRO A 90 -2.42 -5.55 3.19
C PRO A 90 -2.33 -6.62 4.29
N ASP A 91 -3.48 -6.95 4.88
CA ASP A 91 -3.59 -8.07 5.83
C ASP A 91 -3.53 -9.43 5.10
N ASP A 92 -4.10 -9.52 3.89
CA ASP A 92 -3.98 -10.67 3.00
C ASP A 92 -3.32 -10.24 1.68
N PRO A 93 -2.00 -10.49 1.52
CA PRO A 93 -1.25 -10.04 0.35
C PRO A 93 -1.62 -10.78 -0.93
N ASP A 94 -2.08 -12.02 -0.86
CA ASP A 94 -2.38 -12.82 -2.04
C ASP A 94 -3.75 -12.46 -2.61
N ALA A 95 -4.74 -12.20 -1.74
CA ALA A 95 -6.02 -11.62 -2.16
C ALA A 95 -5.83 -10.22 -2.77
N PHE A 96 -4.97 -9.38 -2.18
CA PHE A 96 -4.67 -8.07 -2.74
C PHE A 96 -3.96 -8.15 -4.09
N ALA A 97 -2.99 -9.06 -4.24
CA ALA A 97 -2.30 -9.29 -5.50
C ALA A 97 -3.24 -9.78 -6.62
N ALA A 98 -4.24 -10.60 -6.29
CA ALA A 98 -5.25 -11.03 -7.26
C ALA A 98 -6.06 -9.85 -7.82
N VAL A 99 -6.39 -8.86 -6.99
CA VAL A 99 -7.06 -7.62 -7.45
C VAL A 99 -6.12 -6.82 -8.36
N LEU A 100 -4.84 -6.68 -8.01
CA LEU A 100 -3.87 -5.98 -8.85
C LEU A 100 -3.69 -6.64 -10.23
N ALA A 101 -3.71 -7.98 -10.27
CA ALA A 101 -3.59 -8.74 -11.50
C ALA A 101 -4.80 -8.55 -12.43
N GLU A 102 -6.02 -8.41 -11.90
CA GLU A 102 -7.20 -8.07 -12.72
C GLU A 102 -7.12 -6.69 -13.37
N HIS A 103 -6.27 -5.79 -12.86
CA HIS A 103 -6.04 -4.46 -13.40
C HIS A 103 -4.74 -4.33 -14.21
N ASP A 104 -4.07 -5.44 -14.52
CA ASP A 104 -2.79 -5.49 -15.26
C ASP A 104 -1.66 -4.68 -14.59
N LEU A 105 -1.61 -4.66 -13.23
CA LEU A 105 -0.67 -3.85 -12.44
C LEU A 105 0.50 -4.63 -11.82
N THR A 106 0.55 -5.95 -11.98
CA THR A 106 1.58 -6.87 -11.44
C THR A 106 2.46 -7.47 -12.51
#